data_AF-A0AA45RRF2-F1
#
_entry.id   AF-A0AA45RRF2-F1
#
_cell.length_a   1.000
_cell.length_b   1.000
_cell.length_c   1.000
_cell.angle_alpha   90.00
_cell.angle_beta   90.00
_cell.angle_gamma   90.00
#
_symmetry.space_group_name_H-M   'P 1'
#
loop_
_entity.id
_entity.type
_entity.pdbx_description
1 polymer ?
#
loop_
_entity_poly.entity_id
_entity_poly.type
_entity_poly.pdbx_seq_one_letter_code
_entity_poly.pdbx_strand_id
1 'polypeptide(L)'
;MKKMIAAAAFLTLGASAYAQQSVSFVEPVDGATVTSPFKVKFAVSGMEVKPAGDMTANTGHHHLLINAAPVKAGEVVPADEHHIHFGKGQTETEVKLPPGTYTLSMQFANGLHQSYGPGMSKDIKITVK
;
A
#
# COMPACT_ATOMS: atom_id res chain seq x y z
N MET A 1 -19.16 59.68 23.31
CA MET A 1 -18.22 58.62 23.75
C MET A 1 -18.98 57.34 24.00
N LYS A 2 -18.88 56.34 23.11
CA LYS A 2 -19.18 54.92 23.37
C LYS A 2 -18.60 54.14 22.19
N LYS A 3 -17.46 53.49 22.45
CA LYS A 3 -16.77 52.61 21.50
C LYS A 3 -17.54 51.29 21.46
N MET A 4 -18.04 50.89 20.29
CA MET A 4 -18.53 49.52 20.08
C MET A 4 -17.46 48.78 19.28
N ILE A 5 -16.80 47.85 19.95
CA ILE A 5 -15.88 46.89 19.33
C ILE A 5 -16.75 45.82 18.69
N ALA A 6 -16.71 45.72 17.37
CA ALA A 6 -17.27 44.58 16.64
C ALA A 6 -16.25 43.44 16.67
N ALA A 7 -16.57 42.35 17.37
CA ALA A 7 -15.81 41.11 17.33
C ALA A 7 -16.17 40.37 16.03
N ALA A 8 -15.20 40.19 15.14
CA ALA A 8 -15.35 39.31 13.99
C ALA A 8 -15.15 37.86 14.46
N ALA A 9 -16.21 37.05 14.43
CA ALA A 9 -16.12 35.61 14.63
C ALA A 9 -15.64 34.96 13.32
N PHE A 10 -14.39 34.51 13.28
CA PHE A 10 -13.90 33.61 12.24
C PHE A 10 -14.43 32.19 12.53
N LEU A 11 -15.42 31.74 11.76
CA LEU A 11 -15.74 30.31 11.67
C LEU A 11 -14.68 29.62 10.80
N THR A 12 -13.74 28.93 11.42
CA THR A 12 -12.90 27.96 10.72
C THR A 12 -13.70 26.66 10.53
N LEU A 13 -14.16 26.42 9.30
CA LEU A 13 -14.61 25.10 8.86
C LEU A 13 -13.39 24.18 8.74
N GLY A 14 -13.05 23.50 9.83
CA GLY A 14 -12.06 22.44 9.83
C GLY A 14 -12.65 21.16 9.23
N ALA A 15 -12.74 21.08 7.91
CA ALA A 15 -12.83 19.77 7.26
C ALA A 15 -11.42 19.16 7.33
N SER A 16 -11.19 18.27 8.29
CA SER A 16 -10.02 17.38 8.24
C SER A 16 -10.13 16.58 6.94
N ALA A 17 -9.39 17.00 5.92
CA ALA A 17 -9.15 16.20 4.75
C ALA A 17 -8.32 15.00 5.21
N TYR A 18 -9.00 13.91 5.61
CA TYR A 18 -8.32 12.63 5.76
C TYR A 18 -7.65 12.35 4.42
N ALA A 19 -6.31 12.31 4.41
CA ALA A 19 -5.58 11.94 3.21
C ALA A 19 -6.13 10.60 2.72
N GLN A 20 -6.52 10.54 1.45
CA GLN A 20 -7.03 9.31 0.87
C GLN A 20 -5.98 8.20 1.03
N GLN A 21 -6.38 7.10 1.67
CA GLN A 21 -5.49 5.96 1.88
C GLN A 21 -5.30 5.21 0.56
N SER A 22 -4.05 4.92 0.24
CA SER A 22 -3.72 4.19 -0.98
C SER A 22 -2.33 3.59 -0.88
N VAL A 23 -2.06 2.67 -1.80
CA VAL A 23 -0.73 2.09 -1.99
C VAL A 23 -0.37 2.12 -3.47
N SER A 24 0.92 2.14 -3.78
CA SER A 24 1.42 2.26 -5.15
C SER A 24 2.73 1.52 -5.36
N PHE A 25 2.95 1.06 -6.59
CA PHE A 25 4.28 0.73 -7.07
C PHE A 25 5.02 2.01 -7.44
N VAL A 26 6.19 2.20 -6.84
CA VAL A 26 7.17 3.21 -7.26
C VAL A 26 7.98 2.67 -8.43
N GLU A 27 8.31 1.37 -8.39
CA GLU A 27 9.02 0.63 -9.41
C GLU A 27 8.62 -0.86 -9.30
N PRO A 28 8.47 -1.62 -10.39
CA PRO A 28 8.34 -1.13 -11.77
C PRO A 28 7.00 -0.39 -11.97
N VAL A 29 6.91 0.39 -13.04
CA VAL A 29 5.65 1.01 -13.46
C VAL A 29 4.77 0.01 -14.21
N ASP A 30 3.46 0.30 -14.30
CA ASP A 30 2.54 -0.50 -15.10
C ASP A 30 2.96 -0.56 -16.58
N GLY A 31 2.92 -1.76 -17.16
CA GLY A 31 3.36 -2.06 -18.51
C GLY A 31 4.87 -2.20 -18.69
N ALA A 32 5.67 -2.16 -17.62
CA ALA A 32 7.13 -2.22 -17.75
C ALA A 32 7.64 -3.57 -18.28
N THR A 33 8.67 -3.52 -19.12
CA THR A 33 9.49 -4.68 -19.48
C THR A 33 10.77 -4.68 -18.66
N VAL A 34 11.03 -5.74 -17.90
CA VAL A 34 12.13 -5.85 -16.93
C VAL A 34 12.99 -7.08 -17.20
N THR A 35 14.26 -7.04 -16.80
CA THR A 35 15.17 -8.21 -16.80
C THR A 35 15.20 -8.82 -15.41
N SER A 36 15.21 -10.15 -15.31
CA SER A 36 15.30 -10.86 -14.02
C SER A 36 16.75 -10.94 -13.50
N PRO A 37 17.03 -10.68 -12.20
CA PRO A 37 16.11 -10.16 -11.20
C PRO A 37 15.85 -8.65 -11.39
N PHE A 38 14.68 -8.19 -10.95
CA PHE A 38 14.31 -6.78 -11.02
C PHE A 38 13.90 -6.25 -9.64
N LYS A 39 14.10 -4.95 -9.44
CA LYS A 39 13.67 -4.27 -8.23
C LYS A 39 12.17 -4.04 -8.25
N VAL A 40 11.53 -4.24 -7.10
CA VAL A 40 10.16 -3.82 -6.84
C VAL A 40 10.18 -2.92 -5.60
N LYS A 41 9.57 -1.74 -5.70
CA LYS A 41 9.48 -0.73 -4.65
C LYS A 41 8.05 -0.25 -4.47
N PHE A 42 7.63 -0.16 -3.22
CA PHE A 42 6.28 0.17 -2.80
C PHE A 42 6.23 1.51 -2.08
N ALA A 43 5.03 2.09 -2.04
CA ALA A 43 4.70 3.20 -1.17
C ALA A 43 3.27 3.06 -0.62
N VAL A 44 3.04 3.70 0.52
CA VAL A 44 1.72 3.86 1.15
C VAL A 44 1.47 5.34 1.43
N SER A 45 0.22 5.77 1.26
CA SER A 45 -0.25 7.13 1.56
C SER A 45 -1.40 7.03 2.55
N GLY A 46 -1.47 7.97 3.50
CA GLY A 46 -2.51 8.00 4.54
C GLY A 46 -2.38 6.95 5.65
N MET A 47 -1.35 6.11 5.60
CA MET A 47 -1.00 5.09 6.62
C MET A 47 0.51 4.98 6.79
N GLU A 48 0.97 4.30 7.84
CA GLU A 48 2.38 4.06 8.11
C GLU A 48 2.78 2.59 7.96
N VAL A 49 4.03 2.35 7.57
CA VAL A 49 4.60 1.00 7.54
C VAL A 49 5.13 0.61 8.93
N LYS A 50 4.70 -0.54 9.43
CA LYS A 50 5.17 -1.18 10.67
C LYS A 50 5.35 -2.69 10.46
N PRO A 51 6.27 -3.33 11.20
CA PRO A 51 6.42 -4.78 11.15
C PRO A 51 5.13 -5.54 11.52
N ALA A 52 5.00 -6.77 11.04
CA ALA A 52 4.01 -7.72 11.51
C ALA A 52 4.11 -7.89 13.03
N GLY A 53 2.96 -8.08 13.67
CA GLY A 53 2.80 -8.08 15.13
C GLY A 53 2.58 -6.69 15.75
N ASP A 54 2.91 -5.60 15.06
CA ASP A 54 2.54 -4.25 15.50
C ASP A 54 1.05 -4.01 15.23
N MET A 55 0.30 -3.74 16.29
CA MET A 55 -1.15 -3.54 16.25
C MET A 55 -1.54 -2.07 16.34
N THR A 56 -0.60 -1.14 16.14
CA THR A 56 -0.88 0.29 16.09
C THR A 56 -1.91 0.58 15.01
N ALA A 57 -2.97 1.32 15.37
CA ALA A 57 -4.00 1.72 14.43
C ALA A 57 -3.41 2.50 13.25
N ASN A 58 -4.00 2.35 12.06
CA ASN A 58 -3.57 3.01 10.83
C ASN A 58 -2.14 2.64 10.37
N THR A 59 -1.68 1.43 10.67
CA THR A 59 -0.37 0.92 10.27
C THR A 59 -0.45 -0.47 9.65
N GLY A 60 0.60 -0.90 8.96
CA GLY A 60 0.64 -2.23 8.35
C GLY A 60 1.91 -2.49 7.59
N HIS A 61 1.92 -3.53 6.75
CA HIS A 61 3.03 -3.84 5.87
C HIS A 61 2.55 -4.35 4.51
N HIS A 62 3.48 -4.33 3.55
CA HIS A 62 3.21 -4.73 2.17
C HIS A 62 3.26 -6.25 2.00
N HIS A 63 2.57 -6.70 0.95
CA HIS A 63 2.67 -8.02 0.36
C HIS A 63 2.72 -7.84 -1.16
N LEU A 64 3.42 -8.73 -1.85
CA LEU A 64 3.41 -8.81 -3.30
C LEU A 64 2.77 -10.13 -3.73
N LEU A 65 1.68 -10.02 -4.47
CA LEU A 65 0.92 -11.12 -5.05
C LEU A 65 1.32 -11.28 -6.52
N ILE A 66 1.69 -12.49 -6.91
CA ILE A 66 2.15 -12.81 -8.26
C ILE A 66 1.06 -13.64 -8.93
N ASN A 67 0.41 -13.04 -9.94
CA ASN A 67 -0.73 -13.63 -10.65
C ASN A 67 -1.90 -14.04 -9.73
N ALA A 68 -2.05 -13.37 -8.59
CA ALA A 68 -3.14 -13.57 -7.64
C ALA A 68 -3.97 -12.29 -7.47
N ALA A 69 -5.27 -12.47 -7.22
CA ALA A 69 -6.20 -11.37 -7.00
C ALA A 69 -6.03 -10.77 -5.59
N PRO A 70 -6.36 -9.49 -5.38
CA PRO A 70 -6.35 -8.86 -4.06
C PRO A 70 -7.19 -9.64 -3.03
N VAL A 71 -6.69 -9.70 -1.80
CA VAL A 71 -7.32 -10.41 -0.68
C VAL A 71 -8.41 -9.54 -0.07
N LYS A 72 -9.55 -10.11 0.30
CA LYS A 72 -10.67 -9.34 0.88
C LYS A 72 -10.31 -8.74 2.23
N ALA A 73 -10.98 -7.65 2.59
CA ALA A 73 -10.75 -6.99 3.87
C ALA A 73 -10.99 -7.95 5.05
N GLY A 74 -10.05 -7.99 5.99
CA GLY A 74 -10.10 -8.84 7.18
C GLY A 74 -9.63 -10.29 6.97
N GLU A 75 -9.46 -10.74 5.72
CA GLU A 75 -8.88 -12.06 5.43
C GLU A 75 -7.36 -12.02 5.51
N VAL A 76 -6.77 -13.11 6.01
CA VAL A 76 -5.31 -13.26 6.11
C VAL A 76 -4.74 -13.46 4.72
N VAL A 77 -3.67 -12.72 4.39
CA VAL A 77 -2.92 -12.92 3.15
C VAL A 77 -2.32 -14.33 3.16
N PRO A 78 -2.60 -15.18 2.15
CA PRO A 78 -2.07 -16.55 2.10
C PRO A 78 -0.54 -16.60 2.21
N ALA A 79 -0.03 -17.64 2.87
CA ALA A 79 1.40 -17.92 2.94
C ALA A 79 1.72 -19.08 1.98
N ASP A 80 1.84 -18.75 0.70
CA ASP A 80 2.14 -19.71 -0.38
C ASP A 80 3.14 -19.10 -1.38
N GLU A 81 3.43 -19.84 -2.46
CA GLU A 81 4.41 -19.44 -3.48
C GLU A 81 4.00 -18.22 -4.32
N HIS A 82 2.73 -17.81 -4.29
CA HIS A 82 2.23 -16.65 -5.02
C HIS A 82 2.25 -15.36 -4.18
N HIS A 83 2.55 -15.46 -2.88
CA HIS A 83 2.48 -14.34 -1.94
C HIS A 83 3.83 -14.12 -1.25
N ILE A 84 4.47 -12.99 -1.55
CA ILE A 84 5.70 -12.59 -0.87
C ILE A 84 5.35 -11.62 0.26
N HIS A 85 5.81 -11.93 1.48
CA HIS A 85 5.49 -11.20 2.70
C HIS A 85 6.62 -10.23 3.09
N PHE A 86 6.26 -8.98 3.37
CA PHE A 86 7.21 -7.95 3.83
C PHE A 86 6.96 -7.59 5.32
N GLY A 87 6.80 -8.61 6.15
CA GLY A 87 6.45 -8.49 7.57
C GLY A 87 7.50 -7.81 8.47
N LYS A 88 8.68 -7.42 7.96
CA LYS A 88 9.64 -6.58 8.69
C LYS A 88 9.50 -5.09 8.35
N GLY A 89 8.47 -4.72 7.59
CA GLY A 89 8.25 -3.37 7.10
C GLY A 89 9.11 -3.02 5.88
N GLN A 90 9.49 -4.01 5.06
CA GLN A 90 10.24 -3.73 3.85
C GLN A 90 9.39 -2.97 2.84
N THR A 91 9.99 -1.96 2.20
CA THR A 91 9.36 -1.16 1.15
C THR A 91 9.94 -1.42 -0.23
N GLU A 92 10.96 -2.27 -0.32
CA GLU A 92 11.51 -2.75 -1.59
C GLU A 92 12.09 -4.17 -1.45
N THR A 93 12.19 -4.85 -2.59
CA THR A 93 12.81 -6.17 -2.72
C THR A 93 13.37 -6.35 -4.14
N GLU A 94 14.22 -7.35 -4.32
CA GLU A 94 14.48 -7.94 -5.64
C GLU A 94 13.51 -9.11 -5.86
N VAL A 95 12.95 -9.20 -7.06
CA VAL A 95 12.07 -10.28 -7.50
C VAL A 95 12.74 -11.03 -8.65
N LYS A 96 12.77 -12.36 -8.54
CA LYS A 96 13.26 -13.26 -9.58
C LYS A 96 12.10 -14.05 -10.15
N LEU A 97 11.78 -13.78 -11.40
CA LEU A 97 10.78 -14.51 -12.17
C LEU A 97 11.38 -15.00 -13.49
N PRO A 98 10.92 -16.14 -14.05
CA PRO A 98 11.28 -16.53 -15.39
C PRO A 98 10.67 -15.56 -16.44
N PRO A 99 11.15 -15.59 -17.69
CA PRO A 99 10.55 -14.80 -18.77
C PRO A 99 9.06 -15.09 -18.93
N GLY A 100 8.25 -14.05 -19.09
CA GLY A 100 6.79 -14.17 -19.13
C GLY A 100 6.05 -12.86 -18.87
N THR A 101 4.72 -12.89 -18.94
CA THR A 101 3.86 -11.77 -18.54
C THR A 101 3.23 -12.05 -17.19
N TYR A 102 3.26 -11.06 -16.30
CA TYR A 102 2.78 -11.19 -14.94
C TYR A 102 1.84 -10.04 -14.59
N THR A 103 0.80 -10.35 -13.83
CA THR A 103 0.10 -9.36 -13.02
C THR A 103 0.73 -9.38 -11.63
N LEU A 104 1.24 -8.24 -11.20
CA LEU A 104 1.72 -8.04 -9.84
C LEU A 104 0.70 -7.19 -9.09
N SER A 105 0.20 -7.70 -7.98
CA SER A 105 -0.74 -6.98 -7.11
C SER A 105 -0.03 -6.72 -5.80
N MET A 106 0.22 -5.46 -5.45
CA MET A 106 0.70 -5.13 -4.11
C MET A 106 -0.51 -4.95 -3.19
N GLN A 107 -0.47 -5.58 -2.03
CA GLN A 107 -1.54 -5.61 -1.02
C GLN A 107 -1.00 -5.06 0.30
N PHE A 108 -1.73 -4.14 0.93
CA PHE A 108 -1.44 -3.71 2.31
C PHE A 108 -2.27 -4.51 3.31
N ALA A 109 -1.66 -4.88 4.43
CA ALA A 109 -2.30 -5.63 5.50
C ALA A 109 -1.80 -5.19 6.88
N ASN A 110 -2.58 -5.48 7.93
CA ASN A 110 -2.27 -5.08 9.31
C ASN A 110 -1.21 -6.00 9.97
N GLY A 111 -0.93 -5.79 11.25
CA GLY A 111 0.01 -6.60 12.04
C GLY A 111 -0.29 -8.11 12.10
N LEU A 112 -1.53 -8.53 11.80
CA LEU A 112 -1.93 -9.95 11.74
C LEU A 112 -1.91 -10.52 10.32
N HIS A 113 -1.33 -9.80 9.36
CA HIS A 113 -1.40 -10.11 7.92
C HIS A 113 -2.85 -10.11 7.38
N GLN A 114 -3.79 -9.44 8.06
CA GLN A 114 -5.15 -9.30 7.55
C GLN A 114 -5.20 -8.14 6.58
N SER A 115 -5.64 -8.43 5.35
CA SER A 115 -5.76 -7.46 4.27
C SER A 115 -6.66 -6.29 4.68
N TYR A 116 -6.27 -5.07 4.32
CA TYR A 116 -7.16 -3.90 4.35
C TYR A 116 -8.18 -3.88 3.19
N GLY A 117 -8.16 -4.91 2.35
CA GLY A 117 -9.07 -5.13 1.24
C GLY A 117 -8.58 -4.59 -0.09
N PRO A 118 -9.38 -4.75 -1.17
CA PRO A 118 -9.02 -4.31 -2.52
C PRO A 118 -8.84 -2.79 -2.68
N GLY A 119 -9.38 -1.98 -1.76
CA GLY A 119 -9.12 -0.53 -1.74
C GLY A 119 -7.69 -0.16 -1.35
N MET A 120 -6.99 -1.10 -0.69
CA MET A 120 -5.60 -1.00 -0.27
C MET A 120 -4.72 -1.99 -1.03
N SER A 121 -5.05 -2.19 -2.31
CA SER A 121 -4.21 -2.89 -3.27
C SER A 121 -3.97 -2.04 -4.52
N LYS A 122 -2.92 -2.36 -5.26
CA LYS A 122 -2.68 -1.81 -6.59
C LYS A 122 -2.13 -2.91 -7.47
N ASP A 123 -2.65 -2.99 -8.69
CA ASP A 123 -2.18 -3.93 -9.70
C ASP A 123 -1.33 -3.18 -10.74
N ILE A 124 -0.32 -3.90 -11.23
CA ILE A 124 0.43 -3.56 -12.45
C ILE A 124 0.62 -4.83 -13.29
N LYS A 125 0.77 -4.65 -14.59
CA LYS A 125 1.21 -5.69 -15.51
C LYS A 125 2.65 -5.45 -15.88
N ILE A 126 3.46 -6.50 -15.93
CA ILE A 126 4.84 -6.42 -16.39
C ILE A 126 5.17 -7.57 -17.35
N THR A 127 6.22 -7.36 -18.14
CA THR A 127 6.84 -8.42 -18.94
C THR A 127 8.27 -8.64 -18.47
N VAL A 128 8.60 -9.87 -18.11
CA VAL A 128 9.97 -10.30 -17.80
C VAL A 128 10.59 -10.87 -19.07
N LYS A 129 11.77 -10.37 -19.45
CA LYS A 129 12.55 -10.86 -20.61
C LYS A 129 13.75 -11.69 -20.19
#